data_AF-A0A1F3RXI2-F1
#
_entry.id   AF-A0A1F3RXI2-F1
#
_cell.length_a   1.000
_cell.length_b   1.000
_cell.length_c   1.000
_cell.angle_alpha   90.00
_cell.angle_beta   90.00
_cell.angle_gamma   90.00
#
_symmetry.space_group_name_H-M   'P 1'
#
loop_
_entity.id
_entity.type
_entity.pdbx_description
1 polymer ?
#
loop_
_entity_poly.entity_id
_entity_poly.type
_entity_poly.pdbx_seq_one_letter_code
_entity_poly.pdbx_strand_id
1 'polypeptide(L)'
;MVSLSAILFLILLGSMLIFRLRNVWTKLSLLGLFLCGIAGLLICFAIAMRTARDMAIEGEIRTEIGTVSANTLTIVPQLENLSTDQEYQIVSNGQFGLFTLEKGRIKSYGVQFEFIRSTDSLYHVYQNLSTQAHSHAAGVKKSKHIDHGSRLMGDSLLVDTEYSFPESDKIRWQSVLITIEIPEGGSVKFKDRIIYLSSENDIQEVDHPYYSESGYLSGDGTYSHDSWR
;
A
#
# COMPACT_ATOMS: atom_id res chain seq x y z
N MET A 1 16.52 25.85 -3.49
CA MET A 1 16.63 27.24 -3.98
C MET A 1 15.72 28.20 -3.22
N VAL A 2 14.43 27.89 -3.05
CA VAL A 2 13.47 28.72 -2.28
C VAL A 2 13.95 29.06 -0.86
N SER A 3 14.48 28.07 -0.14
CA SER A 3 14.99 28.23 1.23
C SER A 3 16.19 29.17 1.30
N LEU A 4 17.15 29.03 0.38
CA LEU A 4 18.33 29.89 0.29
C LEU A 4 17.94 31.34 -0.05
N SER A 5 17.04 31.54 -1.02
CA SER A 5 16.55 32.88 -1.38
C SER A 5 15.77 33.55 -0.25
N ALA A 6 14.98 32.79 0.51
CA ALA A 6 14.24 33.30 1.66
C ALA A 6 15.17 33.70 2.81
N ILE A 7 16.18 32.88 3.11
CA ILE A 7 17.19 33.18 4.13
C ILE A 7 18.00 34.43 3.76
N LEU A 8 18.47 34.51 2.51
CA LEU A 8 19.20 35.68 2.01
C LEU A 8 18.31 36.93 1.99
N PHE A 9 17.04 36.81 1.63
CA PHE A 9 16.07 37.91 1.67
C PHE A 9 15.89 38.44 3.09
N LEU A 10 15.70 37.56 4.09
CA LEU A 10 15.52 37.95 5.49
C LEU A 10 16.79 38.57 6.09
N ILE A 11 17.98 38.02 5.79
CA ILE A 11 19.26 38.58 6.24
C ILE A 11 19.47 39.98 5.64
N LEU A 12 19.21 40.14 4.35
CA LEU A 12 19.42 41.40 3.63
C LEU A 12 18.39 42.46 4.07
N LEU A 13 17.14 42.07 4.31
CA LEU A 13 16.10 42.91 4.90
C LEU A 13 16.47 43.35 6.33
N GLY A 14 16.92 42.42 7.19
CA GLY A 14 17.36 42.70 8.55
C GLY A 14 18.57 43.64 8.59
N SER A 15 19.55 43.42 7.71
CA SER A 15 20.72 44.29 7.59
C SER A 15 20.35 45.72 7.13
N MET A 16 19.36 45.85 6.24
CA MET A 16 18.84 47.16 5.80
C MET A 16 18.18 47.92 6.95
N LEU A 17 17.46 47.21 7.84
CA LEU A 17 16.76 47.80 8.98
C LEU A 17 17.73 48.28 10.08
N ILE A 18 18.75 47.47 10.40
CA ILE A 18 19.74 47.77 11.45
C ILE A 18 20.71 48.87 11.01
N PHE A 19 21.26 48.78 9.79
CA PHE A 19 22.30 49.69 9.31
C PHE A 19 21.76 50.87 8.48
N ARG A 20 20.43 50.98 8.30
CA ARG A 20 19.76 52.02 7.47
C ARG A 20 20.39 52.16 6.07
N LEU A 21 20.75 51.04 5.46
CA LEU A 21 21.39 50.98 4.13
C LEU A 21 20.40 51.37 3.04
N ARG A 22 20.34 52.67 2.72
CA ARG A 22 19.41 53.23 1.73
C ARG A 22 20.08 53.32 0.34
N ASN A 23 20.55 52.17 -0.17
CA ASN A 23 21.17 52.07 -1.50
C ASN A 23 20.19 51.48 -2.53
N VAL A 24 20.21 52.00 -3.77
CA VAL A 24 19.38 51.51 -4.90
C VAL A 24 19.70 50.05 -5.20
N TRP A 25 20.98 49.65 -5.14
CA TRP A 25 21.41 48.27 -5.37
C TRP A 25 20.83 47.29 -4.35
N THR A 26 20.76 47.68 -3.07
CA THR A 26 20.15 46.85 -2.02
C THR A 26 18.66 46.65 -2.26
N LYS A 27 17.95 47.69 -2.73
CA LYS A 27 16.53 47.59 -3.11
C LYS A 27 16.32 46.69 -4.33
N LEU A 28 17.19 46.80 -5.34
CA LEU A 28 17.13 45.97 -6.54
C LEU A 28 17.41 44.49 -6.22
N SER A 29 18.41 44.21 -5.38
CA SER A 29 18.69 42.84 -4.91
C SER A 29 17.54 42.25 -4.09
N LEU A 30 16.90 43.06 -3.24
CA LEU A 30 15.72 42.65 -2.47
C LEU A 30 14.55 42.27 -3.39
N LEU A 31 14.31 43.08 -4.43
CA LEU A 31 13.29 42.78 -5.45
C LEU A 31 13.61 41.51 -6.22
N GLY A 32 14.87 41.31 -6.62
CA GLY A 32 15.31 40.10 -7.31
C GLY A 32 15.13 38.84 -6.47
N LEU A 33 15.52 38.89 -5.19
CA LEU A 33 15.33 37.77 -4.26
C LEU A 33 13.85 37.46 -4.02
N PHE A 34 13.00 38.49 -3.94
CA PHE A 34 11.55 38.32 -3.82
C PHE A 34 10.96 37.64 -5.06
N LEU A 35 11.33 38.09 -6.27
CA LEU A 35 10.85 37.49 -7.51
C LEU A 35 11.34 36.03 -7.68
N CYS A 36 12.60 35.75 -7.35
CA CYS A 36 13.11 34.37 -7.33
C CYS A 36 12.36 33.50 -6.31
N GLY A 37 12.01 34.06 -5.14
CA GLY A 37 11.20 33.39 -4.13
C GLY A 37 9.81 33.01 -4.65
N ILE A 38 9.13 33.95 -5.31
CA ILE A 38 7.81 33.70 -5.93
C ILE A 38 7.92 32.63 -7.02
N ALA A 39 8.89 32.75 -7.93
CA ALA A 39 9.06 31.77 -9.00
C ALA A 39 9.30 30.36 -8.45
N GLY A 40 10.14 30.24 -7.42
CA GLY A 40 10.39 28.97 -6.76
C GLY A 40 9.16 28.40 -6.03
N LEU A 41 8.34 29.27 -5.42
CA LEU A 41 7.07 28.86 -4.81
C LEU A 41 6.10 28.30 -5.86
N LEU A 42 5.96 28.98 -7.01
CA LEU A 42 5.11 28.53 -8.12
C LEU A 42 5.56 27.15 -8.65
N ILE A 43 6.88 26.92 -8.79
CA ILE A 43 7.42 25.62 -9.21
C ILE A 43 7.10 24.55 -8.17
N CYS A 44 7.33 24.81 -6.88
CA CYS A 44 6.98 23.89 -5.80
C CYS A 44 5.49 23.56 -5.84
N PHE A 45 4.63 24.56 -6.01
CA PHE A 45 3.19 24.38 -6.08
C PHE A 45 2.78 23.50 -7.27
N ALA A 46 3.38 23.71 -8.45
CA ALA A 46 3.14 22.89 -9.63
C ALA A 46 3.56 21.42 -9.42
N ILE A 47 4.72 21.18 -8.81
CA ILE A 47 5.19 19.82 -8.49
C ILE A 47 4.30 19.17 -7.44
N ALA A 48 3.89 19.92 -6.42
CA ALA A 48 3.00 19.44 -5.37
C ALA A 48 1.64 19.02 -5.95
N MET A 49 1.02 19.85 -6.80
CA MET A 49 -0.25 19.50 -7.48
C MET A 49 -0.11 18.25 -8.34
N ARG A 50 0.98 18.14 -9.12
CA ARG A 50 1.22 16.97 -9.95
C ARG A 50 1.39 15.70 -9.11
N THR A 51 2.13 15.80 -8.01
CA THR A 51 2.34 14.68 -7.09
C THR A 51 1.04 14.29 -6.41
N ALA A 52 0.28 15.25 -5.87
CA ALA A 52 -1.02 14.99 -5.26
C ALA A 52 -1.97 14.28 -6.21
N ARG A 53 -2.03 14.72 -7.48
CA ARG A 53 -2.84 14.04 -8.50
C ARG A 53 -2.39 12.61 -8.76
N ASP A 54 -1.08 12.34 -8.82
CA ASP A 54 -0.53 10.99 -9.00
C ASP A 54 -0.92 10.03 -7.85
N MET A 55 -1.34 10.57 -6.71
CA MET A 55 -1.63 9.86 -5.46
C MET A 55 -3.14 9.84 -5.11
N ALA A 56 -3.99 10.52 -5.88
CA ALA A 56 -5.40 10.66 -5.56
C ALA A 56 -6.32 9.70 -6.32
N ILE A 57 -5.87 9.20 -7.47
CA ILE A 57 -6.72 8.37 -8.34
C ILE A 57 -6.25 6.93 -8.25
N GLU A 58 -7.10 6.08 -7.69
CA GLU A 58 -6.91 4.65 -7.62
C GLU A 58 -7.35 3.97 -8.93
N GLY A 59 -6.62 2.93 -9.31
CA GLY A 59 -7.06 1.96 -10.29
C GLY A 59 -6.91 0.56 -9.71
N GLU A 60 -7.95 -0.24 -9.87
CA GLU A 60 -8.06 -1.56 -9.25
C GLU A 60 -8.47 -2.58 -10.30
N ILE A 61 -7.97 -3.80 -10.16
CA ILE A 61 -8.42 -4.97 -10.91
C ILE A 61 -8.79 -6.08 -9.92
N ARG A 62 -9.95 -6.68 -10.14
CA ARG A 62 -10.44 -7.83 -9.35
C ARG A 62 -10.47 -9.06 -10.22
N THR A 63 -9.91 -10.15 -9.70
CA THR A 63 -9.87 -11.46 -10.36
C THR A 63 -10.41 -12.51 -9.38
N GLU A 64 -11.30 -13.38 -9.85
CA GLU A 64 -11.74 -14.54 -9.05
C GLU A 64 -10.66 -15.63 -9.11
N ILE A 65 -10.18 -16.06 -7.93
CA ILE A 65 -9.21 -17.17 -7.81
C ILE A 65 -9.96 -18.50 -7.91
N GLY A 66 -11.14 -18.58 -7.31
CA GLY A 66 -12.01 -19.74 -7.38
C GLY A 66 -13.01 -19.80 -6.25
N THR A 67 -13.82 -20.86 -6.31
CA THR A 67 -14.89 -21.14 -5.36
C THR A 67 -14.71 -22.55 -4.79
N VAL A 68 -14.95 -22.75 -3.48
CA VAL A 68 -14.86 -24.07 -2.83
C VAL A 68 -16.03 -24.32 -1.87
N SER A 69 -16.53 -25.56 -1.89
CA SER A 69 -17.41 -26.08 -0.84
C SER A 69 -16.57 -26.79 0.22
N ALA A 70 -16.45 -26.18 1.39
CA ALA A 70 -15.74 -26.72 2.54
C ALA A 70 -16.43 -26.24 3.83
N ASN A 71 -16.09 -26.83 4.97
CA ASN A 71 -16.52 -26.28 6.26
C ASN A 71 -15.53 -25.22 6.76
N THR A 72 -14.25 -25.42 6.49
CA THR A 72 -13.16 -24.53 6.90
C THR A 72 -12.21 -24.31 5.73
N LEU A 73 -11.91 -23.06 5.40
CA LEU A 73 -10.89 -22.69 4.42
C LEU A 73 -9.55 -22.45 5.13
N THR A 74 -8.49 -23.14 4.75
CA THR A 74 -7.16 -22.96 5.36
C THR A 74 -6.30 -22.05 4.50
N ILE A 75 -5.79 -20.95 5.07
CA ILE A 75 -4.82 -20.08 4.40
C ILE A 75 -3.40 -20.59 4.72
N VAL A 76 -2.62 -20.85 3.68
CA VAL A 76 -1.26 -21.34 3.77
C VAL A 76 -0.31 -20.31 3.14
N PRO A 77 0.39 -19.50 3.95
CA PRO A 77 1.35 -18.54 3.43
C PRO A 77 2.52 -19.25 2.75
N GLN A 78 2.85 -18.81 1.54
CA GLN A 78 4.04 -19.22 0.81
C GLN A 78 5.15 -18.19 1.05
N LEU A 79 6.24 -18.68 1.64
CA LEU A 79 7.45 -17.91 1.93
C LEU A 79 8.48 -18.19 0.84
N GLU A 80 9.26 -17.18 0.46
CA GLU A 80 10.37 -17.38 -0.48
C GLU A 80 11.35 -18.42 0.11
N ASN A 81 11.61 -19.50 -0.63
CA ASN A 81 12.50 -20.57 -0.18
C ASN A 81 13.93 -20.03 -0.12
N LEU A 82 14.45 -19.88 1.10
CA LEU A 82 15.86 -19.58 1.31
C LEU A 82 16.70 -20.78 0.89
N SER A 83 17.65 -20.54 -0.01
CA SER A 83 18.60 -21.58 -0.41
C SER A 83 19.34 -22.07 0.84
N THR A 84 19.28 -23.37 1.11
CA THR A 84 20.01 -23.98 2.23
C THR A 84 21.34 -24.50 1.70
N ASP A 85 22.43 -24.05 2.31
CA ASP A 85 23.74 -24.67 2.10
C ASP A 85 23.84 -25.93 2.98
N GLN A 86 24.60 -26.93 2.56
CA GLN A 86 24.62 -28.26 3.19
C GLN A 86 25.05 -28.24 4.67
N GLU A 87 25.66 -27.16 5.13
CA GLU A 87 26.19 -26.99 6.50
C GLU A 87 25.46 -25.89 7.31
N TYR A 88 24.75 -24.96 6.65
CA TYR A 88 24.12 -23.82 7.31
C TYR A 88 22.71 -23.57 6.77
N GLN A 89 21.73 -23.55 7.68
CA GLN A 89 20.39 -23.08 7.38
C GLN A 89 20.41 -21.54 7.34
N ILE A 90 20.18 -20.98 6.16
CA ILE A 90 19.95 -19.54 6.03
C ILE A 90 18.58 -19.25 6.67
N VAL A 91 18.60 -18.62 7.85
CA VAL A 91 17.40 -18.26 8.62
C VAL A 91 16.87 -16.85 8.29
N SER A 92 17.58 -16.10 7.45
CA SER A 92 17.20 -14.76 7.02
C SER A 92 17.56 -14.52 5.56
N ASN A 93 16.61 -14.02 4.77
CA ASN A 93 16.82 -13.48 3.41
C ASN A 93 17.62 -12.17 3.39
N GLY A 94 17.92 -11.56 4.54
CA GLY A 94 18.44 -10.19 4.59
C GLY A 94 17.44 -9.13 4.06
N GLN A 95 16.20 -9.52 3.77
CA GLN A 95 15.13 -8.62 3.36
C GLN A 95 14.50 -8.04 4.62
N PHE A 96 15.12 -6.98 5.14
CA PHE A 96 14.60 -6.21 6.26
C PHE A 96 14.08 -4.87 5.75
N GLY A 97 12.76 -4.72 5.63
CA GLY A 97 12.15 -3.45 5.21
C GLY A 97 10.84 -3.61 4.43
N LEU A 98 10.24 -2.48 4.05
CA LEU A 98 8.97 -2.44 3.31
C LEU A 98 9.11 -2.93 1.85
N PHE A 99 10.28 -2.72 1.23
CA PHE A 99 10.51 -3.01 -0.18
C PHE A 99 11.95 -3.49 -0.45
N THR A 100 12.13 -4.27 -1.51
CA THR A 100 13.46 -4.67 -2.02
C THR A 100 13.50 -4.48 -3.53
N LEU A 101 14.62 -3.98 -4.07
CA LEU A 101 14.82 -3.89 -5.52
C LEU A 101 15.69 -5.06 -5.98
N GLU A 102 15.13 -5.95 -6.79
CA GLU A 102 15.84 -7.08 -7.37
C GLU A 102 15.58 -7.15 -8.88
N LYS A 103 16.64 -7.19 -9.69
CA LYS A 103 16.57 -7.38 -11.16
C LYS A 103 15.57 -6.42 -11.85
N GLY A 104 15.50 -5.16 -11.41
CA GLY A 104 14.61 -4.14 -11.99
C GLY A 104 13.13 -4.26 -11.56
N ARG A 105 12.82 -5.11 -10.58
CA ARG A 105 11.51 -5.23 -9.95
C ARG A 105 11.59 -4.83 -8.49
N ILE A 106 10.57 -4.09 -8.05
CA ILE A 106 10.37 -3.77 -6.65
C ILE A 106 9.51 -4.89 -6.07
N LYS A 107 10.07 -5.64 -5.13
CA LYS A 107 9.33 -6.56 -4.25
C LYS A 107 8.80 -5.78 -3.04
N SER A 108 7.58 -6.07 -2.65
CA SER A 108 6.92 -5.55 -1.46
C SER A 108 6.40 -6.71 -0.63
N TYR A 109 6.41 -6.54 0.70
CA TYR A 109 6.03 -7.58 1.62
C TYR A 109 4.68 -7.27 2.28
N GLY A 110 3.91 -8.33 2.44
CA GLY A 110 2.66 -8.38 3.17
C GLY A 110 1.42 -8.10 2.33
N VAL A 111 0.35 -8.82 2.68
CA VAL A 111 -0.89 -8.93 1.91
C VAL A 111 -2.07 -8.62 2.83
N GLN A 112 -3.00 -7.80 2.34
CA GLN A 112 -4.21 -7.49 3.07
C GLN A 112 -5.27 -8.56 2.83
N PHE A 113 -6.05 -8.86 3.86
CA PHE A 113 -7.19 -9.75 3.78
C PHE A 113 -8.45 -9.01 4.21
N GLU A 114 -9.54 -9.33 3.54
CA GLU A 114 -10.88 -8.90 3.92
C GLU A 114 -11.81 -10.10 3.92
N PHE A 115 -12.50 -10.30 5.02
CA PHE A 115 -13.46 -11.38 5.20
C PHE A 115 -14.86 -10.79 5.20
N ILE A 116 -15.71 -11.24 4.29
CA ILE A 116 -17.10 -10.80 4.16
C ILE A 116 -18.03 -12.02 4.14
N ARG A 117 -19.30 -11.82 4.44
CA ARG A 117 -20.30 -12.90 4.37
C ARG A 117 -20.58 -13.26 2.90
N SER A 118 -20.53 -14.55 2.58
CA SER A 118 -20.99 -15.04 1.28
C SER A 118 -22.51 -14.94 1.16
N THR A 119 -22.99 -14.71 -0.06
CA THR A 119 -24.42 -14.77 -0.38
C THR A 119 -24.93 -16.21 -0.55
N ASP A 120 -24.04 -17.19 -0.64
CA ASP A 120 -24.37 -18.59 -0.86
C ASP A 120 -23.65 -19.54 0.14
N SER A 121 -23.73 -20.84 -0.12
CA SER A 121 -23.14 -21.89 0.74
C SER A 121 -21.67 -22.20 0.40
N LEU A 122 -21.03 -21.39 -0.44
CA LEU A 122 -19.67 -21.61 -0.91
C LEU A 122 -18.74 -20.48 -0.44
N TYR A 123 -17.45 -20.82 -0.37
CA TYR A 123 -16.41 -19.81 -0.24
C TYR A 123 -16.09 -19.26 -1.62
N HIS A 124 -16.09 -17.94 -1.77
CA HIS A 124 -15.55 -17.26 -2.95
C HIS A 124 -14.28 -16.52 -2.58
N VAL A 125 -13.22 -16.70 -3.37
CA VAL A 125 -11.94 -16.04 -3.13
C VAL A 125 -11.61 -15.14 -4.31
N TYR A 126 -11.38 -13.86 -4.01
CA TYR A 126 -11.01 -12.84 -4.99
C TYR A 126 -9.65 -12.25 -4.67
N GLN A 127 -8.92 -11.90 -5.72
CA GLN A 127 -7.70 -11.12 -5.65
C GLN A 127 -7.95 -9.74 -6.25
N ASN A 128 -7.69 -8.72 -5.45
CA ASN A 128 -7.79 -7.33 -5.83
C ASN A 128 -6.38 -6.74 -5.84
N LEU A 129 -5.96 -6.26 -7.00
CA LEU A 129 -4.68 -5.58 -7.19
C LEU A 129 -4.96 -4.11 -7.44
N SER A 130 -4.45 -3.22 -6.59
CA SER A 130 -4.68 -1.78 -6.73
C SER A 130 -3.39 -0.98 -6.79
N THR A 131 -3.46 0.19 -7.43
CA THR A 131 -2.34 1.12 -7.60
C THR A 131 -2.86 2.53 -7.81
N GLN A 132 -2.16 3.53 -7.28
CA GLN A 132 -2.48 4.93 -7.53
C GLN A 132 -1.73 5.49 -8.74
N ALA A 133 -2.41 6.35 -9.49
CA ALA A 133 -1.84 7.01 -10.68
C ALA A 133 -2.48 8.37 -10.95
N HIS A 134 -1.98 9.08 -11.97
CA HIS A 134 -2.53 10.36 -12.43
C HIS A 134 -3.88 10.26 -13.18
N SER A 135 -4.32 9.03 -13.47
CA SER A 135 -5.59 8.72 -14.11
C SER A 135 -5.99 7.27 -13.81
N HIS A 136 -7.30 6.99 -13.81
CA HIS A 136 -7.84 5.66 -13.56
C HIS A 136 -7.31 4.62 -14.56
N ALA A 137 -7.29 4.95 -15.86
CA ALA A 137 -6.77 4.06 -16.89
C ALA A 137 -5.28 3.72 -16.70
N ALA A 138 -4.47 4.69 -16.24
CA ALA A 138 -3.08 4.44 -15.89
C ALA A 138 -2.95 3.57 -14.63
N GLY A 139 -3.82 3.76 -13.62
CA GLY A 139 -3.89 2.92 -12.43
C GLY A 139 -4.18 1.47 -12.81
N VAL A 140 -5.28 1.21 -13.53
CA VAL A 140 -5.65 -0.13 -14.01
C VAL A 140 -4.52 -0.80 -14.82
N LYS A 141 -3.83 -0.05 -15.69
CA LYS A 141 -2.70 -0.58 -16.46
C LYS A 141 -1.55 -1.02 -15.54
N LYS A 142 -1.25 -0.23 -14.51
CA LYS A 142 -0.17 -0.52 -13.55
C LYS A 142 -0.53 -1.65 -12.59
N SER A 143 -1.79 -1.74 -12.16
CA SER A 143 -2.26 -2.84 -11.31
C SER A 143 -2.07 -4.19 -11.98
N LYS A 144 -2.16 -4.25 -13.32
CA LYS A 144 -1.85 -5.46 -14.12
C LYS A 144 -0.37 -5.84 -14.14
N HIS A 145 0.54 -4.94 -13.76
CA HIS A 145 1.97 -5.24 -13.66
C HIS A 145 2.37 -5.77 -12.27
N ILE A 146 1.45 -5.72 -11.29
CA ILE A 146 1.62 -6.37 -10.00
C ILE A 146 1.56 -7.88 -10.24
N ASP A 147 2.60 -8.56 -9.80
CA ASP A 147 2.75 -9.99 -9.86
C ASP A 147 2.67 -10.55 -8.44
N HIS A 148 1.61 -11.33 -8.18
CA HIS A 148 1.31 -11.91 -6.88
C HIS A 148 0.64 -13.28 -7.07
N GLY A 149 1.24 -14.32 -6.50
CA GLY A 149 0.70 -15.67 -6.57
C GLY A 149 -0.35 -15.93 -5.49
N SER A 150 -1.53 -16.37 -5.93
CA SER A 150 -2.54 -16.97 -5.05
C SER A 150 -3.26 -18.08 -5.77
N ARG A 151 -3.44 -19.22 -5.11
CA ARG A 151 -4.08 -20.40 -5.71
C ARG A 151 -4.94 -21.15 -4.70
N LEU A 152 -6.15 -21.47 -5.10
CA LEU A 152 -7.03 -22.37 -4.35
C LEU A 152 -6.76 -23.82 -4.75
N MET A 153 -6.42 -24.66 -3.77
CA MET A 153 -6.18 -26.09 -3.92
C MET A 153 -7.04 -26.87 -2.92
N GLY A 154 -8.21 -27.33 -3.36
CA GLY A 154 -9.18 -27.93 -2.45
C GLY A 154 -9.67 -26.90 -1.43
N ASP A 155 -9.55 -27.23 -0.15
CA ASP A 155 -9.89 -26.40 1.01
C ASP A 155 -8.76 -25.45 1.45
N SER A 156 -7.66 -25.40 0.69
CA SER A 156 -6.46 -24.68 1.05
C SER A 156 -6.16 -23.56 0.06
N LEU A 157 -6.07 -22.33 0.56
CA LEU A 157 -5.67 -21.15 -0.20
C LEU A 157 -4.18 -20.90 0.02
N LEU A 158 -3.37 -21.17 -1.02
CA LEU A 158 -1.96 -20.81 -1.06
C LEU A 158 -1.85 -19.34 -1.43
N VAL A 159 -1.15 -18.54 -0.61
CA VAL A 159 -0.97 -17.09 -0.83
C VAL A 159 0.49 -16.73 -0.66
N ASP A 160 1.09 -16.09 -1.66
CA ASP A 160 2.44 -15.56 -1.54
C ASP A 160 2.46 -14.41 -0.52
N THR A 161 3.48 -14.38 0.33
CA THR A 161 3.64 -13.32 1.35
C THR A 161 4.22 -12.02 0.77
N GLU A 162 4.62 -12.06 -0.49
CA GLU A 162 5.25 -10.96 -1.22
C GLU A 162 4.63 -10.81 -2.61
N TYR A 163 4.74 -9.59 -3.15
CA TYR A 163 4.35 -9.29 -4.53
C TYR A 163 5.39 -8.37 -5.16
N SER A 164 5.45 -8.35 -6.49
CA SER A 164 6.43 -7.54 -7.21
C SER A 164 5.83 -6.74 -8.36
N PHE A 165 6.46 -5.62 -8.68
CA PHE A 165 6.08 -4.77 -9.82
C PHE A 165 7.33 -4.13 -10.44
N PRO A 166 7.31 -3.74 -11.72
CA PRO A 166 8.48 -3.17 -12.39
C PRO A 166 8.87 -1.82 -11.77
N GLU A 167 10.17 -1.54 -11.64
CA GLU A 167 10.67 -0.28 -11.07
C GLU A 167 10.18 0.96 -11.84
N SER A 168 9.86 0.81 -13.13
CA SER A 168 9.31 1.87 -13.98
C SER A 168 7.98 2.41 -13.46
N ASP A 169 7.22 1.60 -12.74
CA ASP A 169 5.93 2.01 -12.20
C ASP A 169 6.05 2.88 -10.95
N LYS A 170 7.23 2.87 -10.30
CA LYS A 170 7.58 3.56 -9.06
C LYS A 170 6.71 3.12 -7.88
N ILE A 171 7.13 3.43 -6.65
CA ILE A 171 6.31 3.18 -5.47
C ILE A 171 5.15 4.21 -5.44
N ARG A 172 3.92 3.71 -5.51
CA ARG A 172 2.66 4.47 -5.65
C ARG A 172 1.48 3.74 -4.99
N TRP A 173 1.65 3.34 -3.73
CA TRP A 173 0.66 2.55 -2.98
C TRP A 173 0.10 1.38 -3.81
N GLN A 174 1.00 0.60 -4.40
CA GLN A 174 0.63 -0.72 -4.89
C GLN A 174 0.21 -1.57 -3.69
N SER A 175 -0.87 -2.31 -3.82
CA SER A 175 -1.35 -3.23 -2.79
C SER A 175 -1.99 -4.46 -3.39
N VAL A 176 -2.01 -5.51 -2.58
CA VAL A 176 -2.72 -6.76 -2.84
C VAL A 176 -3.71 -6.95 -1.70
N LEU A 177 -4.98 -7.09 -2.06
CA LEU A 177 -6.06 -7.44 -1.16
C LEU A 177 -6.66 -8.78 -1.60
N ILE A 178 -6.76 -9.72 -0.66
CA ILE A 178 -7.45 -11.00 -0.86
C ILE A 178 -8.79 -10.91 -0.12
N THR A 179 -9.88 -10.89 -0.88
CA THR A 179 -11.23 -10.91 -0.31
C THR A 179 -11.74 -12.35 -0.27
N ILE A 180 -12.14 -12.81 0.90
CA ILE A 180 -12.72 -14.13 1.12
C ILE A 180 -14.16 -13.95 1.57
N GLU A 181 -15.08 -14.45 0.76
CA GLU A 181 -16.49 -14.57 1.12
C GLU A 181 -16.68 -15.89 1.87
N ILE A 182 -17.12 -15.82 3.12
CA ILE A 182 -17.28 -16.99 3.99
C ILE A 182 -18.78 -17.34 4.06
N PRO A 183 -19.17 -18.57 3.75
CA PRO A 183 -20.55 -19.03 3.87
C PRO A 183 -20.98 -19.11 5.33
N GLU A 184 -22.29 -19.09 5.56
CA GLU A 184 -22.85 -19.18 6.91
C GLU A 184 -22.42 -20.46 7.64
N GLY A 185 -21.95 -20.31 8.89
CA GLY A 185 -21.36 -21.42 9.67
C GLY A 185 -19.94 -21.82 9.25
N GLY A 186 -19.39 -21.19 8.20
CA GLY A 186 -18.02 -21.37 7.77
C GLY A 186 -16.98 -20.72 8.69
N SER A 187 -15.73 -21.10 8.51
CA SER A 187 -14.58 -20.56 9.23
C SER A 187 -13.34 -20.49 8.35
N VAL A 188 -12.47 -19.52 8.61
CA VAL A 188 -11.15 -19.45 7.97
C VAL A 188 -10.08 -19.78 9.00
N LYS A 189 -9.20 -20.71 8.66
CA LYS A 189 -8.08 -21.11 9.50
C LYS A 189 -6.79 -20.49 8.97
N PHE A 190 -6.08 -19.77 9.83
CA PHE A 190 -4.73 -19.29 9.57
C PHE A 190 -3.79 -19.88 10.61
N LYS A 191 -2.94 -20.85 10.22
CA LYS A 191 -2.11 -21.64 11.15
C LYS A 191 -2.95 -22.17 12.32
N ASP A 192 -2.72 -21.70 13.55
CA ASP A 192 -3.44 -22.13 14.76
C ASP A 192 -4.64 -21.26 15.12
N ARG A 193 -4.91 -20.21 14.33
CA ARG A 193 -6.03 -19.29 14.56
C ARG A 193 -7.21 -19.65 13.67
N ILE A 194 -8.40 -19.63 14.24
CA ILE A 194 -9.65 -19.79 13.50
C ILE A 194 -10.41 -18.48 13.59
N ILE A 195 -10.86 -18.00 12.43
CA ILE A 195 -11.65 -16.79 12.24
C ILE A 195 -13.06 -17.26 11.92
N TYR A 196 -14.01 -16.74 12.68
CA TYR A 196 -15.43 -16.90 12.43
C TYR A 196 -15.98 -15.51 12.20
N LEU A 197 -16.70 -15.29 11.10
CA LEU A 197 -17.52 -14.08 11.00
C LEU A 197 -18.63 -14.22 12.04
N SER A 198 -18.58 -13.38 13.07
CA SER A 198 -19.57 -13.42 14.15
C SER A 198 -21.00 -13.31 13.59
N SER A 199 -21.84 -14.26 13.97
CA SER A 199 -23.26 -14.30 13.67
C SER A 199 -24.03 -13.44 14.68
N GLU A 200 -24.68 -12.37 14.21
CA GLU A 200 -25.93 -11.70 14.65
C GLU A 200 -26.26 -11.45 16.15
N ASN A 201 -25.60 -12.09 17.13
CA ASN A 201 -25.94 -12.00 18.56
C ASN A 201 -25.02 -11.07 19.37
N ASP A 202 -23.95 -10.53 18.77
CA ASP A 202 -23.10 -9.50 19.38
C ASP A 202 -23.43 -8.08 18.89
N ILE A 203 -24.43 -7.94 18.01
CA ILE A 203 -24.83 -6.65 17.45
C ILE A 203 -25.96 -6.10 18.32
N GLN A 204 -25.61 -5.28 19.32
CA GLN A 204 -26.53 -4.21 19.70
C GLN A 204 -26.71 -3.33 18.46
N GLU A 205 -27.83 -3.54 17.77
CA GLU A 205 -28.54 -2.52 16.99
C GLU A 205 -27.65 -1.64 16.10
N VAL A 206 -26.88 -2.24 15.19
CA VAL A 206 -26.33 -1.52 14.04
C VAL A 206 -26.58 -2.36 12.78
N ASP A 207 -27.63 -1.94 12.06
CA ASP A 207 -28.06 -2.44 10.76
C ASP A 207 -27.01 -2.06 9.68
N HIS A 208 -25.90 -2.78 9.65
CA HIS A 208 -24.90 -2.69 8.60
C HIS A 208 -24.87 -4.01 7.82
N PRO A 209 -25.43 -4.07 6.60
CA PRO A 209 -25.39 -5.26 5.73
C PRO A 209 -23.97 -5.61 5.22
N TYR A 210 -22.94 -4.94 5.74
CA TYR A 210 -21.53 -5.08 5.35
C TYR A 210 -20.67 -5.26 6.61
N TYR A 211 -20.84 -6.39 7.29
CA TYR A 211 -19.86 -6.80 8.29
C TYR A 211 -18.62 -7.34 7.56
N SER A 212 -17.50 -6.65 7.70
CA SER A 212 -16.22 -7.03 7.15
C SER A 212 -15.17 -7.07 8.26
N GLU A 213 -14.42 -8.15 8.34
CA GLU A 213 -13.23 -8.21 9.20
C GLU A 213 -11.96 -8.07 8.34
N SER A 214 -10.95 -7.37 8.85
CA SER A 214 -9.70 -7.15 8.13
C SER A 214 -8.57 -7.98 8.74
N GLY A 215 -7.69 -8.48 7.88
CA GLY A 215 -6.48 -9.19 8.25
C GLY A 215 -5.27 -8.65 7.53
N TYR A 216 -4.09 -8.88 8.11
CA TYR A 216 -2.83 -8.55 7.48
C TYR A 216 -1.87 -9.72 7.63
N LEU A 217 -1.42 -10.24 6.50
CA LEU A 217 -0.36 -11.23 6.41
C LEU A 217 0.96 -10.51 6.20
N SER A 218 1.89 -10.61 7.15
CA SER A 218 3.23 -10.05 7.03
C SER A 218 4.13 -10.89 6.12
N GLY A 219 5.23 -10.31 5.65
CA GLY A 219 6.23 -11.00 4.82
C GLY A 219 6.90 -12.21 5.48
N ASP A 220 6.91 -12.29 6.81
CA ASP A 220 7.41 -13.43 7.58
C ASP A 220 6.35 -14.54 7.79
N GLY A 221 5.16 -14.36 7.21
CA GLY A 221 4.04 -15.29 7.34
C GLY A 221 3.30 -15.20 8.69
N THR A 222 3.54 -14.15 9.49
CA THR A 222 2.72 -13.84 10.66
C THR A 222 1.41 -13.18 10.23
N TYR A 223 0.33 -13.49 10.93
CA TYR A 223 -1.00 -12.98 10.61
C TYR A 223 -1.53 -12.13 11.77
N SER A 224 -1.87 -10.88 11.49
CA SER A 224 -2.62 -9.99 12.36
C SER A 224 -4.07 -9.93 11.90
N HIS A 225 -4.99 -9.78 12.84
CA HIS A 225 -6.41 -9.64 12.55
C HIS A 225 -6.94 -8.45 13.33
N ASP A 226 -7.43 -7.47 12.59
CA ASP A 226 -8.00 -6.26 13.13
C ASP A 226 -9.52 -6.42 13.04
N SER A 227 -10.13 -6.81 14.17
CA SER A 227 -11.57 -6.71 14.33
C SER A 227 -11.88 -5.23 14.61
N TRP A 228 -12.52 -4.54 13.67
CA TRP A 228 -13.16 -3.27 14.00
C TRP A 228 -14.22 -3.57 15.06
N ARG A 229 -14.03 -3.00 16.26
CA ARG A 229 -15.01 -3.00 17.36
C ARG A 229 -15.71 -1.65 17.39
#